data_AF-A0A3D2XCR6-F1
#
_entry.id   AF-A0A3D2XCR6-F1
#
_cell.length_a   1.000
_cell.length_b   1.000
_cell.length_c   1.000
_cell.angle_alpha   90.00
_cell.angle_beta   90.00
_cell.angle_gamma   90.00
#
_symmetry.space_group_name_H-M   'P 1'
#
loop_
_entity.id
_entity.type
_entity.pdbx_description
1 polymer ?
#
loop_
_entity_poly.entity_id
_entity_poly.type
_entity_poly.pdbx_seq_one_letter_code
_entity_poly.pdbx_strand_id
1 'polypeptide(L)' 'MKSRIAIENFKKIDELIARKNTGKPAEMAVKIDCSLTTLFTYLSMMRSMGAPIRYNKYKHTYYYEEEGDFVIGFRPK' A
#
# COMPACT_ATOMS: atom_id res chain seq x y z
N MET A 1 9.83 -7.41 -18.74
CA MET A 1 8.88 -7.07 -17.65
C MET A 1 8.31 -8.36 -17.09
N LYS A 2 8.72 -8.78 -15.88
CA LYS A 2 8.05 -9.89 -15.20
C LYS A 2 6.68 -9.41 -14.74
N SER A 3 5.65 -9.83 -15.45
CA SER A 3 4.25 -9.70 -15.07
C SER A 3 3.98 -10.52 -13.80
N ARG A 4 4.33 -9.97 -12.64
CA ARG A 4 3.92 -10.51 -11.33
C ARG A 4 2.84 -9.62 -10.73
N ILE A 5 1.61 -10.07 -10.94
CA ILE A 5 0.53 -10.20 -9.95
C ILE A 5 0.41 -9.01 -8.99
N ALA A 6 -0.49 -8.06 -9.30
CA ALA A 6 -0.80 -6.89 -8.46
C ALA A 6 -1.02 -7.20 -6.97
N ILE A 7 -1.46 -8.42 -6.65
CA ILE A 7 -1.64 -8.92 -5.28
C ILE A 7 -0.34 -8.94 -4.48
N GLU A 8 0.81 -9.28 -5.07
CA GLU A 8 2.11 -9.25 -4.38
C GLU A 8 2.49 -7.82 -3.99
N ASN A 9 2.22 -6.85 -4.86
CA ASN A 9 2.48 -5.44 -4.58
C ASN A 9 1.57 -4.90 -3.48
N PHE A 10 0.29 -5.29 -3.45
CA PHE A 10 -0.61 -4.92 -2.37
C PHE A 10 -0.14 -5.45 -1.01
N LYS A 11 0.31 -6.71 -0.94
CA LYS A 11 0.90 -7.27 0.29
C LYS A 11 2.13 -6.49 0.76
N LYS A 12 3.04 -6.16 -0.17
CA LYS A 12 4.22 -5.33 0.17
C LYS A 12 3.83 -3.94 0.67
N ILE A 13 2.85 -3.29 0.01
CA ILE A 13 2.35 -1.98 0.44
C ILE A 13 1.77 -2.08 1.85
N ASP A 14 0.92 -3.07 2.10
CA ASP A 14 0.31 -3.31 3.40
C ASP A 14 1.37 -3.52 4.49
N GLU A 15 2.35 -4.40 4.27
CA GLU A 15 3.45 -4.62 5.22
C GLU A 15 4.24 -3.33 5.52
N LEU A 16 4.48 -2.49 4.50
CA LEU A 16 5.18 -1.22 4.68
C LEU A 16 4.36 -0.21 5.48
N ILE A 17 3.05 -0.15 5.26
CA ILE A 17 2.10 0.73 5.98
C ILE A 17 1.96 0.26 7.43
N ALA A 18 1.77 -1.04 7.66
CA ALA A 18 1.67 -1.65 8.98
C ALA A 18 2.92 -1.38 9.83
N ARG A 19 4.11 -1.46 9.21
CA ARG A 19 5.39 -1.14 9.87
C ARG A 19 5.67 0.36 9.97
N LYS A 20 4.81 1.23 9.43
CA LYS A 20 4.99 2.68 9.32
C LYS A 20 6.32 3.08 8.67
N ASN A 21 6.87 2.20 7.83
CA ASN A 21 8.19 2.34 7.19
C ASN A 21 8.04 2.58 5.67
N THR A 22 7.03 3.36 5.28
CA THR A 22 6.84 3.67 3.86
C THR A 22 7.86 4.69 3.37
N GLY A 23 8.24 5.64 4.21
CA GLY A 23 9.03 6.80 3.79
C GLY A 23 8.25 7.70 2.82
N LYS A 24 8.98 8.56 2.09
CA LYS A 24 8.39 9.40 1.05
C LYS A 24 7.79 8.52 -0.07
N PRO A 25 6.77 9.01 -0.81
CA PRO A 25 6.17 8.23 -1.90
C PRO A 25 7.19 7.72 -2.92
N ALA A 26 8.23 8.50 -3.24
CA ALA A 26 9.31 8.07 -4.14
C ALA A 26 10.15 6.93 -3.57
N GLU A 27 10.46 6.96 -2.27
CA GLU A 27 11.21 5.90 -1.59
C GLU A 27 10.38 4.62 -1.51
N MET A 28 9.09 4.75 -1.22
CA MET A 28 8.15 3.63 -1.19
C MET A 28 8.03 2.96 -2.58
N ALA A 29 7.97 3.76 -3.65
CA ALA A 29 7.89 3.25 -5.01
C ALA A 29 9.13 2.41 -5.38
N VAL A 30 10.33 2.86 -4.99
CA VAL A 30 11.58 2.11 -5.16
C VAL A 30 11.58 0.82 -4.35
N LYS A 31 11.09 0.83 -3.09
CA LYS A 31 10.99 -0.39 -2.26
C LYS A 31 10.07 -1.46 -2.87
N ILE A 32 9.01 -1.05 -3.55
CA ILE A 32 8.05 -1.94 -4.21
C ILE A 32 8.48 -2.28 -5.65
N ASP A 33 9.58 -1.70 -6.14
CA ASP A 33 10.08 -1.85 -7.51
C ASP A 33 9.02 -1.42 -8.55
N CYS A 34 8.43 -0.24 -8.33
CA CYS A 34 7.40 0.32 -9.19
C CYS A 34 7.60 1.82 -9.44
N SER A 35 6.92 2.36 -10.45
CA SER A 35 6.93 3.81 -10.69
C SER A 35 6.09 4.55 -9.66
N LEU A 36 6.38 5.84 -9.45
CA LEU A 36 5.60 6.70 -8.55
C LEU A 36 4.10 6.72 -8.92
N THR A 37 3.82 6.82 -10.22
CA THR A 37 2.44 6.79 -10.75
C THR A 37 1.76 5.47 -10.45
N THR A 38 2.46 4.34 -10.66
CA THR A 38 1.93 3.01 -10.35
C THR A 38 1.65 2.84 -8.86
N LEU A 39 2.52 3.34 -7.98
CA LEU A 39 2.28 3.35 -6.54
C LEU A 39 0.98 4.08 -6.20
N PHE A 40 0.77 5.28 -6.76
CA PHE A 40 -0.48 6.03 -6.54
C PHE A 40 -1.70 5.30 -7.08
N THR A 41 -1.59 4.62 -8.22
CA THR A 41 -2.65 3.74 -8.73
C THR A 41 -2.95 2.63 -7.72
N TYR A 42 -1.94 1.95 -7.18
CA TYR A 42 -2.17 0.90 -6.18
C TYR A 42 -2.81 1.42 -4.90
N LEU A 43 -2.33 2.55 -4.37
CA LEU A 43 -2.92 3.19 -3.18
C LEU A 43 -4.38 3.59 -3.44
N SER A 44 -4.68 4.12 -4.63
CA SER A 44 -6.04 4.44 -5.04
C SER A 44 -6.93 3.19 -5.11
N MET A 45 -6.43 2.10 -5.70
CA MET A 45 -7.14 0.83 -5.75
C MET A 45 -7.41 0.27 -4.36
N MET A 46 -6.43 0.28 -3.46
CA MET A 46 -6.60 -0.15 -2.06
C MET A 46 -7.65 0.68 -1.33
N ARG A 47 -7.65 2.01 -1.54
CA ARG A 47 -8.69 2.90 -1.00
C ARG A 47 -10.07 2.56 -1.53
N SER A 48 -10.20 2.33 -2.84
CA SER A 48 -11.47 1.91 -3.45
C SER A 48 -11.96 0.54 -2.96
N MET A 49 -11.05 -0.33 -2.51
CA MET A 49 -11.37 -1.60 -1.85
C MET A 49 -11.72 -1.46 -0.35
N GLY A 50 -11.72 -0.24 0.19
CA GLY A 50 -12.10 0.04 1.57
C GLY A 50 -10.94 0.25 2.55
N ALA A 51 -9.69 0.32 2.09
CA ALA A 51 -8.55 0.57 2.97
C ALA A 51 -8.42 2.07 3.32
N PRO A 52 -8.53 2.49 4.61
CA PRO A 52 -8.46 3.89 5.02
C PRO A 52 -7.01 4.41 5.09
N ILE A 53 -6.32 4.43 3.94
CA ILE A 53 -4.90 4.80 3.85
C ILE A 53 -4.74 6.33 3.79
N ARG A 54 -4.01 6.93 4.73
CA ARG A 54 -3.64 8.35 4.72
C ARG A 54 -2.12 8.55 4.71
N TYR A 55 -1.69 9.70 4.19
CA TYR A 55 -0.28 10.10 4.19
C TYR A 55 -0.03 11.18 5.24
N ASN A 56 0.90 10.94 6.15
CA ASN A 56 1.37 11.95 7.08
C ASN A 56 2.55 12.71 6.47
N LYS A 57 2.34 13.99 6.14
CA LYS A 57 3.38 14.87 5.57
C LYS A 57 4.52 15.17 6.54
N TYR A 58 4.25 15.22 7.85
CA TYR A 58 5.26 15.53 8.87
C TYR A 58 6.18 14.33 9.16
N LYS A 59 5.59 13.13 9.24
CA LYS A 59 6.33 11.89 9.49
C LYS A 59 6.80 11.19 8.21
N HIS A 60 6.47 11.76 7.05
CA HIS A 60 6.70 11.17 5.73
C HIS A 60 6.36 9.67 5.69
N THR A 61 5.15 9.31 6.13
CA THR A 61 4.75 7.90 6.19
C THR A 61 3.27 7.71 5.91
N TYR A 62 2.91 6.61 5.25
CA TYR A 62 1.53 6.18 5.09
C TYR A 62 1.10 5.36 6.31
N TYR A 63 -0.16 5.52 6.70
CA TYR A 63 -0.76 4.84 7.84
C TYR A 63 -2.24 4.54 7.56
N TYR A 64 -2.78 3.53 8.26
CA TYR A 64 -4.21 3.29 8.33
C TYR A 64 -4.83 4.21 9.38
N GLU A 65 -5.92 4.90 9.03
CA GLU A 65 -6.66 5.77 9.95
C GLU A 65 -7.43 4.98 11.00
N GLU A 66 -7.82 3.75 10.68
CA GLU A 66 -8.49 2.82 11.57
C GLU A 66 -7.61 1.59 11.82
N GLU A 67 -7.70 1.02 13.01
CA GLU A 67 -7.04 -0.26 13.31
C GLU A 67 -7.77 -1.39 12.59
N GLY A 68 -7.08 -2.08 11.70
CA GLY A 68 -7.63 -3.19 10.95
C GLY A 68 -6.59 -3.84 10.03
N ASP A 69 -6.93 -5.03 9.55
CA ASP A 69 -6.11 -5.78 8.60
C ASP A 69 -6.67 -5.61 7.18
N PHE A 70 -5.82 -5.26 6.23
CA PHE A 70 -6.20 -5.24 4.83
C PHE A 70 -6.13 -6.66 4.24
N VAL A 71 -7.29 -7.33 4.17
CA VAL A 71 -7.38 -8.71 3.67
C VAL A 71 -8.05 -8.73 2.30
N ILE A 72 -7.27 -9.10 1.26
CA ILE A 72 -7.82 -9.42 -0.05
C ILE A 72 -8.05 -10.93 -0.12
N GLY A 73 -9.30 -11.35 -0.15
CA GLY A 73 -9.66 -12.75 -0.38
C GLY A 73 -11.11 -13.07 -0.03
N PHE A 74 -11.59 -14.17 -0.59
CA PHE A 74 -12.86 -14.75 -0.16
C PHE A 74 -12.64 -15.52 1.14
N ARG A 75 -13.28 -15.09 2.23
CA ARG A 75 -13.32 -15.84 3.49
C ARG A 75 -14.64 -16.60 3.57
N PRO A 76 -14.65 -17.94 3.43
CA PRO A 76 -15.85 -18.73 3.71
C PRO A 76 -16.21 -18.61 5.20
N LYS A 77 -17.51 -18.75 5.50
CA LYS A 77 -18.03 -18.78 6.87
C LYS A 77 -17.59 -20.03 7.61
#